data_AF-A0A813KC07-F1
#
_entry.id   AF-A0A813KC07-F1
#
_cell.length_a   1.000
_cell.length_b   1.000
_cell.length_c   1.000
_cell.angle_alpha   90.00
_cell.angle_beta   90.00
_cell.angle_gamma   90.00
#
_symmetry.space_group_name_H-M   'P 1'
#
loop_
_entity.id
_entity.type
_entity.pdbx_description
1 polymer ?
#
loop_
_entity_poly.entity_id
_entity_poly.type
_entity_poly.pdbx_seq_one_letter_code
_entity_poly.pdbx_strand_id
1 'polypeptide(L)'
;MVLLAYGLQSLMLHDAYSCAIPMWVPEDRWRWASRWGDVYPKHVHFDEIPETAEGHLHPPLFPDFHILDVDRALYWSQFHESRRLPHLRSFSSVPDLLQQLEDTTDEELAETSALMENFTAWRIREEKRFWASALASVIGPQV
;
A
#
# COMPACT_ATOMS: atom_id res chain seq x y z
N MET A 1 13.76 16.17 -0.93
CA MET A 1 13.35 15.75 -2.30
C MET A 1 11.92 15.29 -2.22
N VAL A 2 10.97 16.01 -2.84
CA VAL A 2 9.55 15.63 -2.87
C VAL A 2 9.30 14.86 -4.17
N LEU A 3 8.91 13.59 -4.08
CA LEU A 3 8.59 12.78 -5.25
C LEU A 3 7.11 12.99 -5.62
N LEU A 4 6.88 13.56 -6.80
CA LEU A 4 5.55 13.60 -7.42
C LEU A 4 5.27 12.23 -8.07
N ALA A 5 4.14 11.62 -7.71
CA ALA A 5 3.75 10.27 -8.12
C ALA A 5 3.79 10.00 -9.64
N TYR A 6 3.72 11.04 -10.47
CA TYR A 6 3.80 10.95 -11.94
C TYR A 6 5.14 10.40 -12.46
N GLY A 7 6.24 10.51 -11.70
CA GLY A 7 7.54 9.91 -12.07
C GLY A 7 7.71 8.43 -11.69
N LEU A 8 6.73 7.85 -10.98
CA LEU A 8 6.83 6.53 -10.33
C LEU A 8 6.00 5.45 -11.03
N GLN A 9 5.62 5.62 -12.30
CA GLN A 9 4.76 4.69 -13.05
C GLN A 9 5.24 3.23 -13.07
N SER A 10 6.51 2.97 -12.73
CA SER A 10 7.11 1.62 -12.64
C SER A 10 7.47 1.16 -11.23
N LEU A 11 7.34 1.99 -10.19
CA LEU A 11 7.68 1.64 -8.80
C LEU A 11 6.40 1.30 -8.03
N MET A 12 6.34 0.12 -7.43
CA MET A 12 5.24 -0.21 -6.51
C MET A 12 5.38 0.66 -5.25
N LEU A 13 4.26 0.93 -4.57
CA LEU A 13 4.26 1.77 -3.36
C LEU A 13 5.23 1.22 -2.29
N HIS A 14 5.34 -0.10 -2.18
CA HIS A 14 6.31 -0.75 -1.31
C HIS A 14 7.77 -0.50 -1.68
N ASP A 15 8.10 -0.38 -2.98
CA ASP A 15 9.46 -0.10 -3.42
C ASP A 15 9.85 1.34 -3.04
N ALA A 16 8.96 2.30 -3.33
CA ALA A 16 9.15 3.69 -2.95
C ALA A 16 9.23 3.86 -1.43
N TYR A 17 8.38 3.16 -0.68
CA TYR A 17 8.41 3.14 0.78
C TYR A 17 9.74 2.58 1.32
N SER A 18 10.29 1.56 0.67
CA SER A 18 11.57 0.95 1.07
C SER A 18 12.78 1.87 0.86
N CYS A 19 12.65 2.91 0.04
CA CYS A 19 13.64 3.98 -0.08
C CYS A 19 13.62 4.96 1.10
N ALA A 20 12.72 4.79 2.08
CA ALA A 20 12.58 5.63 3.26
C ALA A 20 12.41 7.12 2.94
N ILE A 21 11.72 7.42 1.84
CA ILE A 21 11.37 8.79 1.46
C ILE A 21 10.00 9.09 2.08
N PRO A 22 9.83 10.16 2.86
CA PRO A 22 8.51 10.53 3.39
C PRO A 22 7.51 10.76 2.26
N MET A 23 6.33 10.18 2.36
CA MET A 23 5.32 10.25 1.30
C MET A 23 3.94 10.57 1.85
N TRP A 24 3.15 11.19 0.97
CA TRP A 24 1.77 11.53 1.17
C TRP A 24 0.90 10.73 0.21
N VAL A 25 -0.17 10.13 0.72
CA VAL A 25 -1.15 9.40 -0.07
C VAL A 25 -2.53 10.04 0.08
N PRO A 26 -3.37 10.03 -0.97
CA PRO A 26 -4.74 10.49 -0.84
C PRO A 26 -5.49 9.69 0.23
N GLU A 27 -6.34 10.36 1.01
CA GLU A 27 -7.24 9.72 1.96
C GLU A 27 -8.31 8.89 1.23
N ASP A 28 -8.80 9.39 0.09
CA ASP A 28 -9.68 8.69 -0.86
C ASP A 28 -8.94 7.63 -1.69
N ARG A 29 -8.44 6.61 -1.01
CA ARG A 29 -7.59 5.53 -1.58
C ARG A 29 -8.28 4.72 -2.67
N TRP A 30 -9.61 4.73 -2.69
CA TRP A 30 -10.43 4.04 -3.69
C TRP A 30 -10.26 4.60 -5.10
N ARG A 31 -9.89 5.89 -5.24
CA ARG A 31 -9.65 6.53 -6.55
C ARG A 31 -8.30 6.18 -7.16
N TRP A 32 -7.42 5.51 -6.41
CA TRP A 32 -6.00 5.37 -6.75
C TRP A 32 -5.50 3.92 -6.78
N ALA A 33 -6.40 2.92 -6.75
CA ALA A 33 -6.03 1.52 -6.63
C ALA A 33 -5.52 0.91 -7.95
N SER A 34 -4.34 0.29 -7.85
CA SER A 34 -3.49 -0.30 -8.89
C SER A 34 -2.83 0.76 -9.80
N ARG A 35 -1.49 0.81 -9.74
CA ARG A 35 -0.65 1.84 -10.37
C ARG A 35 -1.19 3.27 -10.22
N TRP A 36 -1.43 3.70 -8.98
CA TRP A 36 -1.92 5.05 -8.71
C TRP A 36 -3.15 5.43 -9.58
N GLY A 37 -4.21 4.60 -9.60
CA GLY A 37 -5.53 4.97 -10.17
C GLY A 37 -6.15 4.01 -11.17
N ASP A 38 -5.38 3.10 -11.74
CA ASP A 38 -5.90 2.16 -12.73
C ASP A 38 -6.02 0.78 -12.13
N VAL A 39 -7.23 0.32 -11.77
CA VAL A 39 -7.46 -1.06 -11.33
C VAL A 39 -7.29 -2.03 -12.49
N TYR A 40 -6.05 -2.35 -12.87
CA TYR A 40 -5.77 -3.38 -13.86
C TYR A 40 -6.00 -4.73 -13.21
N PRO A 41 -6.88 -5.59 -13.74
CA PRO A 41 -7.17 -6.91 -13.16
C PRO A 41 -5.91 -7.76 -12.89
N LYS A 42 -4.87 -7.57 -13.71
CA LYS A 42 -3.55 -8.24 -13.60
C LYS A 42 -2.63 -7.71 -12.49
N HIS A 43 -2.95 -6.59 -11.84
CA HIS A 43 -2.10 -5.96 -10.82
C HIS A 43 -2.78 -5.86 -9.46
N VAL A 44 -4.05 -6.28 -9.35
CA VAL A 44 -4.72 -6.38 -8.06
C VAL A 44 -4.30 -7.70 -7.41
N HIS A 45 -3.10 -7.71 -6.85
CA HIS A 45 -2.71 -8.75 -5.92
C HIS A 45 -3.40 -8.44 -4.58
N PHE A 46 -4.63 -8.89 -4.41
CA PHE A 46 -5.18 -9.04 -3.07
C PHE A 46 -4.41 -10.18 -2.41
N ASP A 47 -3.27 -9.86 -1.79
CA ASP A 47 -2.52 -10.81 -0.99
C ASP A 47 -3.51 -11.54 -0.06
N GLU A 48 -3.68 -12.84 -0.31
CA GLU A 48 -4.41 -13.80 0.53
C GLU A 48 -5.95 -13.73 0.53
N ILE A 49 -6.60 -13.00 -0.39
CA ILE A 49 -8.05 -13.11 -0.56
C ILE A 49 -8.34 -14.04 -1.74
N PRO A 50 -8.81 -15.28 -1.52
CA PRO A 50 -9.27 -16.12 -2.61
C PRO A 50 -10.28 -15.34 -3.47
N GLU A 51 -10.18 -15.40 -4.80
CA GLU A 51 -11.21 -14.85 -5.72
C GLU A 51 -12.63 -15.37 -5.41
N THR A 52 -12.70 -16.44 -4.61
CA THR A 52 -13.88 -17.15 -4.14
C THR A 52 -14.15 -16.99 -2.65
N ALA A 53 -13.54 -16.04 -1.94
CA ALA A 53 -13.73 -15.85 -0.50
C ALA A 53 -15.19 -15.47 -0.20
N GLU A 54 -16.00 -16.49 0.08
CA GLU A 54 -17.36 -16.36 0.59
C GLU A 54 -17.32 -15.52 1.87
N GLY A 55 -17.82 -14.29 1.81
CA GLY A 55 -17.84 -13.36 2.96
C GLY A 55 -17.61 -11.89 2.63
N HIS A 56 -17.13 -11.55 1.43
CA HIS A 56 -16.98 -10.15 1.02
C HIS A 56 -18.27 -9.60 0.40
N LEU A 57 -18.61 -8.34 0.72
CA LEU A 57 -19.84 -7.68 0.27
C LEU A 57 -19.84 -7.42 -1.25
N HIS A 58 -18.67 -7.17 -1.82
CA HIS A 58 -18.49 -6.92 -3.26
C HIS A 58 -17.39 -7.84 -3.80
N PRO A 59 -17.52 -8.37 -5.04
CA PRO A 59 -16.45 -9.15 -5.64
C PRO A 59 -15.19 -8.29 -5.89
N PRO A 60 -13.98 -8.86 -5.96
CA PRO A 60 -12.74 -8.09 -6.11
C PRO A 60 -12.55 -7.42 -7.49
N LEU A 61 -13.13 -7.99 -8.55
CA LEU A 61 -12.95 -7.53 -9.93
C LEU A 61 -14.12 -6.68 -10.42
N PHE A 62 -13.82 -5.49 -10.97
CA PHE A 62 -14.83 -4.67 -11.65
C PHE A 62 -15.25 -5.36 -12.96
N PRO A 63 -16.56 -5.61 -13.18
CA PRO A 63 -17.04 -6.25 -14.41
C PRO A 63 -16.85 -5.37 -15.65
N ASP A 64 -16.84 -4.05 -15.48
CA ASP A 64 -16.52 -3.07 -16.52
C ASP A 64 -15.60 -2.01 -15.93
N PHE A 65 -14.42 -1.83 -16.52
CA PHE A 65 -13.41 -0.86 -16.07
C PHE A 65 -13.74 0.58 -16.47
N HIS A 66 -14.74 0.78 -17.33
CA HIS A 66 -15.27 2.11 -17.66
C HIS A 66 -16.33 2.59 -16.66
N ILE A 67 -16.84 1.70 -15.80
CA ILE A 67 -17.88 2.01 -14.82
C ILE A 67 -17.27 1.97 -13.43
N LEU A 68 -17.14 3.15 -12.83
CA LEU A 68 -16.73 3.28 -11.45
C LEU A 68 -17.91 2.91 -10.52
N ASP A 69 -17.81 1.74 -9.90
CA ASP A 69 -18.68 1.32 -8.80
C ASP A 69 -18.12 1.89 -7.48
N VAL A 70 -18.70 3.01 -7.02
CA VAL A 70 -18.20 3.78 -5.87
C VAL A 70 -18.27 2.98 -4.58
N ASP A 71 -19.36 2.26 -4.32
CA ASP A 71 -19.54 1.49 -3.08
C ASP A 71 -18.51 0.36 -2.99
N ARG A 72 -18.29 -0.34 -4.11
CA ARG A 72 -17.25 -1.35 -4.22
C ARG A 72 -15.85 -0.78 -4.05
N ALA A 73 -15.58 0.38 -4.66
CA ALA A 73 -14.28 1.02 -4.57
C ALA A 73 -13.99 1.45 -3.12
N LEU A 74 -14.98 2.03 -2.44
CA LEU A 74 -14.92 2.35 -1.01
C LEU A 74 -14.68 1.09 -0.17
N TYR A 75 -15.44 0.02 -0.42
CA TYR A 75 -15.28 -1.26 0.27
C TYR A 75 -13.86 -1.81 0.15
N TRP A 76 -13.28 -1.84 -1.06
CA TRP A 76 -11.94 -2.40 -1.26
C TRP A 76 -10.80 -1.48 -0.81
N SER A 77 -11.02 -0.17 -0.74
CA SER A 77 -10.02 0.78 -0.27
C SER A 77 -9.57 0.58 1.17
N GLN A 78 -10.38 -0.09 1.99
CA GLN A 78 -10.01 -0.46 3.35
C GLN A 78 -8.91 -1.52 3.41
N PHE A 79 -8.67 -2.24 2.31
CA PHE A 79 -7.59 -3.23 2.18
C PHE A 79 -6.37 -2.69 1.44
N HIS A 80 -6.39 -1.41 1.05
CA HIS A 80 -5.30 -0.78 0.31
C HIS A 80 -3.97 -0.87 1.07
N GLU A 81 -2.89 -1.21 0.36
CA GLU A 81 -1.57 -1.49 0.95
C GLU A 81 -1.04 -0.31 1.79
N SER A 82 -1.36 0.93 1.42
CA SER A 82 -0.96 2.13 2.18
C SER A 82 -1.50 2.15 3.61
N ARG A 83 -2.57 1.43 3.93
CA ARG A 83 -3.08 1.28 5.32
C ARG A 83 -2.17 0.45 6.20
N ARG A 84 -1.36 -0.42 5.59
CA ARG A 84 -0.41 -1.29 6.30
C ARG A 84 0.93 -0.59 6.55
N LEU A 85 1.11 0.62 6.04
CA LEU A 85 2.35 1.39 6.10
C LEU A 85 2.16 2.58 7.06
N PRO A 86 2.59 2.45 8.34
CA PRO A 86 2.17 3.36 9.40
C PRO A 86 2.76 4.78 9.31
N HIS A 87 3.82 4.97 8.52
CA HIS A 87 4.51 6.26 8.40
C HIS A 87 4.05 7.08 7.18
N LEU A 88 3.08 6.57 6.41
CA LEU A 88 2.50 7.34 5.32
C LEU A 88 1.57 8.43 5.87
N ARG A 89 1.81 9.67 5.47
CA ARG A 89 0.88 10.78 5.75
C ARG A 89 -0.27 10.72 4.75
N SER A 90 -1.48 11.08 5.19
CA SER A 90 -2.66 11.13 4.31
C SER A 90 -3.10 12.57 4.10
N PHE A 91 -3.62 12.88 2.91
CA PHE A 91 -4.20 14.19 2.62
C PHE A 91 -5.59 14.04 2.00
N SER A 92 -6.48 14.95 2.37
CA SER A 92 -7.88 15.00 1.96
C SER A 92 -8.10 15.78 0.66
N SER A 93 -7.18 16.69 0.33
CA SER A 93 -7.27 17.56 -0.85
C SER A 93 -5.89 18.12 -1.26
N VAL A 94 -5.79 18.69 -2.47
CA VAL A 94 -4.54 19.32 -2.93
C VAL A 94 -4.12 20.51 -2.04
N PRO A 95 -5.02 21.42 -1.62
CA PRO A 95 -4.65 22.48 -0.68
C PRO A 95 -4.12 21.94 0.66
N ASP A 96 -4.76 20.90 1.21
CA ASP A 96 -4.30 20.22 2.43
C ASP A 96 -2.90 19.63 2.25
N LEU A 97 -2.64 18.95 1.13
CA LEU A 97 -1.29 18.47 0.80
C LEU A 97 -0.26 19.60 0.77
N LEU A 98 -0.56 20.72 0.10
CA LEU A 98 0.37 21.86 0.01
C LEU A 98 0.65 22.46 1.39
N GLN A 99 -0.38 22.60 2.23
CA GLN A 99 -0.24 23.08 3.60
C GLN A 99 0.64 22.14 4.43
N GLN A 100 0.38 20.83 4.38
CA GLN A 100 1.20 19.83 5.06
C GLN A 100 2.66 19.90 4.60
N LEU A 101 2.92 20.06 3.30
CA LEU A 101 4.28 20.17 2.76
C LEU A 101 5.00 21.45 3.23
N GLU A 102 4.28 22.56 3.38
CA GLU A 102 4.82 23.82 3.90
C GLU A 102 5.13 23.71 5.40
N ASP A 103 4.26 23.04 6.16
CA ASP A 103 4.38 22.92 7.63
C ASP A 103 5.38 21.84 8.07
N THR A 104 5.72 20.90 7.19
CA THR A 104 6.63 19.78 7.53
C THR A 104 8.07 20.26 7.55
N THR A 105 8.75 20.10 8.70
CA THR A 105 10.16 20.51 8.84
C THR A 105 11.12 19.44 8.33
N ASP A 106 12.37 19.83 8.04
CA ASP A 106 13.43 18.90 7.65
C ASP A 106 13.71 17.85 8.74
N GLU A 107 13.59 18.23 10.03
CA GLU A 107 13.73 17.29 11.15
C GLU A 107 12.62 16.24 11.15
N GLU A 108 11.37 16.64 10.92
CA GLU A 108 10.25 15.69 10.83
C GLU A 108 10.41 14.75 9.63
N LEU A 109 10.92 15.24 8.50
CA LEU A 109 11.22 14.42 7.33
C LEU A 109 12.30 13.37 7.68
N ALA A 110 13.39 13.81 8.33
CA ALA A 110 14.48 12.92 8.72
C ALA A 110 14.03 11.86 9.74
N GLU A 111 13.21 12.25 10.72
CA GLU A 111 12.64 11.32 11.69
C GLU A 111 11.73 10.30 11.01
N THR A 112 10.85 10.77 10.11
CA THR A 112 9.94 9.90 9.34
C THR A 112 10.74 8.89 8.51
N SER A 113 11.79 9.33 7.81
CA SER A 113 12.71 8.46 7.09
C SER A 113 13.32 7.38 7.99
N ALA A 114 13.87 7.76 9.14
CA ALA A 114 14.48 6.80 10.07
C ALA A 114 13.46 5.76 10.58
N LEU A 115 12.22 6.17 10.84
CA LEU A 115 11.13 5.27 11.24
C LEU A 115 10.76 4.29 10.11
N MET A 116 10.71 4.77 8.86
CA MET A 116 10.47 3.93 7.68
C MET A 116 11.57 2.88 7.46
N GLU A 117 12.84 3.25 7.62
CA GLU A 117 13.98 2.32 7.55
C GLU A 117 13.87 1.23 8.62
N ASN A 118 13.62 1.64 9.87
CA ASN A 118 13.49 0.72 11.00
C ASN A 118 12.35 -0.27 10.80
N PHE A 119 11.19 0.22 10.32
CA PHE A 119 10.04 -0.63 10.03
C PHE A 119 10.31 -1.59 8.87
N THR A 120 10.94 -1.12 7.80
CA THR A 120 11.31 -1.97 6.66
C THR A 120 12.27 -3.08 7.10
N ALA A 121 13.28 -2.74 7.91
CA ALA A 121 14.20 -3.71 8.46
C ALA A 121 13.50 -4.73 9.39
N TRP A 122 12.55 -4.28 10.21
CA TRP A 122 11.71 -5.16 11.03
C TRP A 122 10.86 -6.10 10.16
N ARG A 123 10.15 -5.57 9.16
CA ARG A 123 9.29 -6.35 8.26
C ARG A 123 10.07 -7.46 7.57
N ILE A 124 11.26 -7.15 7.02
CA ILE A 124 12.13 -8.14 6.38
C ILE A 124 12.54 -9.26 7.35
N ARG A 125 12.79 -8.94 8.63
CA ARG A 125 13.11 -9.96 9.64
C ARG A 125 11.92 -10.88 9.92
N GLU A 126 10.73 -10.32 10.05
CA GLU A 126 9.50 -11.10 10.28
C GLU A 126 9.13 -11.95 9.08
N GLU A 127 9.22 -11.42 7.85
CA GLU A 127 9.02 -12.19 6.62
C GLU A 127 9.98 -13.39 6.53
N LYS A 128 11.28 -13.17 6.81
CA LYS A 128 12.26 -14.26 6.86
C LYS A 128 11.90 -15.31 7.90
N ARG A 129 11.43 -14.89 9.08
CA ARG A 129 11.01 -15.80 10.15
C ARG A 129 9.80 -16.62 9.74
N PHE A 130 8.79 -15.98 9.17
CA PHE A 130 7.60 -16.64 8.63
C PHE A 130 7.98 -17.71 7.61
N TRP A 131 8.78 -17.35 6.60
CA TRP A 131 9.19 -18.30 5.55
C TRP A 131 10.03 -19.46 6.09
N ALA A 132 10.91 -19.21 7.05
CA ALA A 132 11.65 -20.28 7.72
C ALA A 132 10.72 -21.27 8.44
N SER A 133 9.70 -20.76 9.15
CA SER A 133 8.69 -21.59 9.80
C SER A 133 7.80 -22.34 8.81
N ALA A 134 7.35 -21.68 7.74
CA ALA A 134 6.54 -22.30 6.69
C ALA A 134 7.31 -23.44 5.99
N LEU A 135 8.57 -23.20 5.60
CA LEU A 135 9.42 -24.24 5.01
C LEU A 135 9.65 -25.42 5.96
N ALA A 136 9.90 -25.15 7.24
CA ALA A 136 10.04 -26.21 8.24
C ALA A 136 8.75 -27.04 8.41
N SER A 137 7.57 -26.43 8.26
CA SER A 137 6.29 -27.14 8.32
C SER A 137 6.02 -28.03 7.10
N VAL A 138 6.48 -27.61 5.91
CA VAL A 138 6.32 -28.36 4.66
C VAL A 138 7.36 -29.48 4.53
N ILE A 139 8.58 -29.25 5.01
CA ILE A 139 9.71 -30.19 4.91
C ILE A 139 9.82 -31.08 6.17
N GLY A 140 9.04 -30.79 7.22
CA GLY A 140 8.99 -31.58 8.45
C GLY A 140 8.74 -33.08 8.17
N PRO A 141 9.23 -33.98 9.04
CA PRO A 141 9.33 -35.40 8.75
C PRO A 141 7.96 -35.96 8.36
N GLN A 142 7.87 -36.51 7.14
CA GLN A 142 6.76 -37.37 6.76
C GLN A 142 6.84 -38.62 7.64
N VAL A 143 5.91 -38.72 8.59
CA VAL A 143 5.69 -39.93 9.38
C VAL A 143 5.19 -41.03 8.47
#